data_AF-A0A7K4L3V3-F1
#
_entry.id   AF-A0A7K4L3V3-F1
#
_cell.length_a   1.000
_cell.length_b   1.000
_cell.length_c   1.000
_cell.angle_alpha   90.00
_cell.angle_beta   90.00
_cell.angle_gamma   90.00
#
_symmetry.space_group_name_H-M   'P 1'
#
loop_
_entity.id
_entity.type
_entity.pdbx_description
1 polymer ?
#
loop_
_entity_poly.entity_id
_entity_poly.type
_entity_poly.pdbx_seq_one_letter_code
_entity_poly.pdbx_strand_id
1 'polypeptide(L)'
;GGAAAAAVARRNERERNRVRLVNLGFAALRQHVPHGAASKKMSKVETLRSAVEYIRALQRLLAEHDAPAAPAAFPAPRGGGYGSASPSFGSSAPGSPCSSEESGYEAALSPDERDLLELTGWLGAY
;
A
#
# COMPACT_ATOMS: atom_id res chain seq x y z
N GLY A 1 32.44 3.62 -23.03
CA GLY A 1 31.96 4.78 -23.83
C GLY A 1 31.01 5.62 -23.01
N GLY A 2 31.06 6.96 -23.14
CA GLY A 2 30.34 7.92 -22.29
C GLY A 2 28.81 7.81 -22.29
N ALA A 3 28.20 7.29 -23.36
CA ALA A 3 26.74 7.06 -23.43
C ALA A 3 26.24 6.04 -22.40
N ALA A 4 26.99 4.96 -22.16
CA ALA A 4 26.64 3.95 -21.16
C ALA A 4 26.71 4.52 -19.73
N ALA A 5 27.72 5.36 -19.44
CA ALA A 5 27.84 6.04 -18.15
C ALA A 5 26.66 7.00 -17.90
N ALA A 6 26.24 7.76 -18.91
CA ALA A 6 25.08 8.65 -18.82
C ALA A 6 23.76 7.89 -18.59
N ALA A 7 23.57 6.73 -19.23
CA ALA A 7 22.40 5.90 -19.00
C ALA A 7 22.36 5.31 -17.58
N VAL A 8 23.51 4.87 -17.06
CA VAL A 8 23.65 4.39 -15.67
C VAL A 8 23.35 5.52 -14.67
N ALA A 9 23.87 6.73 -14.90
CA ALA A 9 23.58 7.89 -14.06
C ALA A 9 22.07 8.20 -14.00
N ARG A 10 21.39 8.21 -15.15
CA ARG A 10 19.93 8.40 -15.21
C ARG A 10 19.14 7.30 -14.49
N ARG A 11 19.62 6.05 -14.52
CA ARG A 11 18.99 4.94 -13.79
C ARG A 11 19.18 5.09 -12.29
N ASN A 12 20.38 5.46 -11.85
CA ASN A 12 20.68 5.66 -10.44
C ASN A 12 19.85 6.82 -9.85
N GLU A 13 19.75 7.92 -10.59
CA GLU A 13 18.93 9.06 -10.16
C GLU A 13 17.46 8.68 -9.93
N ARG A 14 16.89 7.89 -10.84
CA ARG A 14 15.52 7.37 -10.69
C ARG A 14 15.36 6.49 -9.45
N GLU A 15 16.30 5.59 -9.20
CA GLU A 15 16.23 4.75 -8.00
C GLU A 15 16.39 5.57 -6.71
N ARG A 16 17.25 6.59 -6.72
CA ARG A 16 17.39 7.53 -5.62
C ARG A 16 16.08 8.25 -5.32
N ASN A 17 15.39 8.74 -6.35
CA ASN A 17 14.10 9.41 -6.17
C ASN A 17 13.01 8.46 -5.68
N ARG A 18 12.91 7.25 -6.26
CA ARG A 18 11.97 6.22 -5.79
C ARG A 18 12.16 5.89 -4.31
N VAL A 19 13.41 5.68 -3.87
CA VAL A 19 13.75 5.41 -2.47
C VAL A 19 13.42 6.61 -1.57
N ARG A 20 13.70 7.84 -2.02
CA ARG A 20 13.35 9.07 -1.32
C ARG A 20 11.85 9.14 -1.06
N LEU A 21 11.02 8.89 -2.08
CA LEU A 21 9.56 8.90 -1.97
C LEU A 21 9.03 7.82 -1.03
N VAL A 22 9.56 6.59 -1.11
CA VAL A 22 9.21 5.52 -0.15
C VAL A 22 9.52 5.95 1.29
N ASN A 23 10.70 6.54 1.53
CA ASN A 23 11.07 6.98 2.88
C ASN A 23 10.19 8.13 3.38
N LEU A 24 9.77 9.03 2.49
CA LEU A 24 8.78 10.06 2.81
C LEU A 24 7.42 9.45 3.18
N GLY A 25 6.96 8.45 2.43
CA GLY A 25 5.73 7.72 2.73
C GLY A 25 5.77 7.05 4.11
N PHE A 26 6.90 6.45 4.48
CA PHE A 26 7.10 5.92 5.84
C PHE A 26 7.10 7.01 6.91
N ALA A 27 7.63 8.21 6.62
CA ALA A 27 7.60 9.32 7.57
C ALA A 27 6.18 9.84 7.78
N ALA A 28 5.41 9.98 6.69
CA ALA A 28 4.01 10.37 6.73
C ALA A 28 3.16 9.32 7.48
N LEU A 29 3.30 8.03 7.14
CA LEU A 29 2.58 6.95 7.83
C LEU A 29 2.84 6.94 9.34
N ARG A 30 4.06 7.27 9.81
CA ARG A 30 4.35 7.37 11.25
C ARG A 30 3.50 8.41 11.95
N GLN A 31 3.10 9.50 11.30
CA GLN A 31 2.23 10.51 11.91
C GLN A 31 0.82 9.98 12.16
N HIS A 32 0.41 8.94 11.42
CA HIS A 32 -0.94 8.38 11.41
C HIS A 32 -1.11 7.10 12.21
N VAL A 33 -0.03 6.55 12.77
CA VAL A 33 -0.08 5.33 13.57
C VAL A 33 0.19 5.64 15.06
N PRO A 34 -0.42 4.88 15.98
CA PRO A 34 -0.21 5.05 17.41
C PRO A 34 1.27 4.99 17.78
N HIS A 35 1.72 5.91 18.64
CA HIS A 35 3.12 6.07 19.06
C HIS A 35 4.11 6.48 17.95
N GLY A 36 3.68 6.56 16.69
CA GLY A 36 4.55 6.92 15.57
C GLY A 36 4.94 8.39 15.53
N ALA A 37 4.01 9.31 15.78
CA ALA A 37 4.29 10.75 15.83
C ALA A 37 5.27 11.12 16.97
N ALA A 38 5.17 10.43 18.11
CA ALA A 38 6.02 10.64 19.28
C ALA A 38 7.40 9.95 19.14
N SER A 39 7.49 8.89 18.34
CA SER A 39 8.70 8.07 18.24
C SER A 39 9.47 8.34 16.94
N LYS A 40 10.46 9.24 17.04
CA LYS A 40 11.44 9.51 15.97
C LYS A 40 12.26 8.27 15.53
N LYS A 41 12.10 7.12 16.20
CA LYS A 41 12.92 5.90 16.03
C LYS A 41 12.16 4.67 15.52
N MET A 42 10.87 4.74 15.23
CA MET A 42 10.15 3.56 14.73
C MET A 42 10.74 3.07 13.40
N SER A 43 11.17 1.82 13.37
CA SER A 43 11.66 1.15 12.16
C SER A 43 10.54 0.95 11.13
N LYS A 44 10.90 0.62 9.89
CA LYS A 44 9.92 0.34 8.83
C LYS A 44 8.98 -0.81 9.23
N VAL A 45 9.53 -1.89 9.79
CA VAL A 45 8.75 -3.07 10.20
C VAL A 45 7.80 -2.73 11.36
N GLU A 46 8.28 -2.01 12.38
CA GLU A 46 7.43 -1.57 13.49
C GLU A 46 6.31 -0.65 13.02
N THR A 47 6.62 0.28 12.11
CA THR A 47 5.62 1.18 11.51
C THR A 47 4.53 0.39 10.80
N LEU A 48 4.90 -0.62 9.98
CA LEU A 48 3.93 -1.46 9.28
C LEU A 48 3.09 -2.31 10.24
N ARG A 49 3.71 -2.92 11.26
CA ARG A 49 2.98 -3.72 12.26
C ARG A 49 1.96 -2.86 13.01
N SER A 50 2.38 -1.68 13.48
CA SER A 50 1.52 -0.73 14.16
C SER A 50 0.36 -0.25 13.27
N ALA A 51 0.60 0.02 11.98
CA ALA A 51 -0.44 0.38 11.03
C ALA A 51 -1.52 -0.72 10.90
N VAL A 52 -1.09 -1.98 10.73
CA VAL A 52 -2.02 -3.12 10.61
C VAL A 52 -2.83 -3.32 11.88
N GLU A 53 -2.20 -3.22 13.05
CA GLU A 53 -2.88 -3.33 14.35
C GLU A 53 -3.87 -2.19 14.57
N TYR A 54 -3.50 -0.96 14.17
CA TYR A 54 -4.35 0.20 14.31
C TYR A 54 -5.59 0.13 13.42
N ILE A 55 -5.44 -0.26 12.15
CA ILE A 55 -6.58 -0.49 11.26
C ILE A 55 -7.55 -1.51 11.87
N ARG A 56 -7.05 -2.63 12.39
CA ARG A 56 -7.90 -3.64 13.06
C ARG A 56 -8.60 -3.09 14.30
N ALA A 57 -7.92 -2.25 15.09
CA ALA A 57 -8.52 -1.62 16.27
C ALA A 57 -9.64 -0.64 15.88
N LEU A 58 -9.41 0.19 14.85
CA LEU A 58 -10.42 1.11 14.33
C LEU A 58 -11.63 0.37 13.76
N GLN A 59 -11.41 -0.73 13.03
CA GLN A 59 -12.50 -1.58 12.52
C GLN A 59 -13.36 -2.18 13.64
N ARG A 60 -12.74 -2.63 14.74
CA ARG A 60 -13.50 -3.13 15.91
C ARG A 60 -14.31 -2.03 16.57
N LEU A 61 -13.71 -0.85 16.76
CA LEU A 61 -14.40 0.30 17.34
C LEU A 61 -15.64 0.65 16.51
N LEU A 62 -15.52 0.75 15.19
CA LEU A 62 -16.66 1.01 14.32
C LEU A 62 -17.74 -0.07 14.44
N ALA A 63 -17.36 -1.35 14.46
CA ALA A 63 -18.31 -2.45 14.60
C ALA A 63 -19.07 -2.46 15.94
N GLU A 64 -18.42 -2.04 17.04
CA GLU A 64 -19.07 -1.91 18.35
C GLU A 64 -20.10 -0.77 18.36
N HIS A 65 -19.83 0.32 17.64
CA HIS A 65 -20.73 1.47 17.53
C HIS A 65 -21.87 1.26 16.52
N ASP A 66 -21.64 0.48 15.47
CA ASP A 66 -22.64 0.12 14.46
C ASP A 66 -23.49 -1.10 14.85
N ALA A 67 -23.16 -1.78 15.95
CA ALA A 67 -23.98 -2.87 16.46
C ALA A 67 -25.32 -2.30 16.94
N PRO A 68 -26.47 -2.64 16.30
CA PRO A 68 -27.76 -2.28 16.87
C PRO A 68 -27.83 -2.95 18.24
N ALA A 69 -28.22 -2.19 19.27
CA ALA A 69 -28.51 -2.74 20.59
C ALA A 69 -29.56 -3.85 20.42
N ALA A 70 -29.09 -5.09 20.30
CA ALA A 70 -29.95 -6.21 19.97
C ALA A 70 -30.82 -6.50 21.21
N PRO A 71 -32.17 -6.50 21.09
CA PRO A 71 -33.02 -6.94 22.17
C PRO A 71 -32.76 -8.43 22.42
N ALA A 72 -32.51 -8.78 23.68
CA ALA A 72 -32.42 -10.16 24.13
C ALA A 72 -33.70 -10.93 23.79
N ALA A 73 -33.64 -11.84 22.82
CA ALA A 73 -34.73 -12.77 22.54
C ALA A 73 -34.24 -14.08 21.91
N PHE A 74 -34.18 -15.10 22.78
CA PHE A 74 -34.35 -16.55 22.58
C PHE A 74 -33.49 -17.34 21.56
N PRO A 75 -32.93 -18.51 21.97
CA PRO A 75 -32.27 -19.42 21.04
C PRO A 75 -33.28 -20.38 20.38
N ALA A 76 -33.15 -20.59 19.07
CA ALA A 76 -33.75 -21.73 18.37
C ALA A 76 -32.66 -22.44 17.52
N PRO A 77 -32.70 -23.79 17.40
CA PRO A 77 -31.52 -24.58 17.08
C PRO A 77 -31.39 -24.96 15.59
N ARG A 78 -30.13 -25.19 15.22
CA ARG A 78 -29.58 -26.20 14.28
C ARG A 78 -30.40 -26.57 13.03
N GLY A 79 -29.87 -26.17 11.86
CA GLY A 79 -30.05 -26.86 10.59
C GLY A 79 -28.71 -27.02 9.90
N GLY A 80 -28.27 -28.27 9.71
CA GLY A 80 -27.01 -28.61 9.03
C GLY A 80 -27.13 -28.54 7.50
N GLY A 81 -25.97 -28.45 6.84
CA GLY A 81 -25.87 -28.52 5.39
C GLY A 81 -24.41 -28.48 4.95
N TYR A 82 -23.81 -29.65 4.81
CA TYR A 82 -22.57 -29.88 4.07
C TYR A 82 -22.80 -29.54 2.60
N GLY A 83 -21.84 -28.87 1.97
CA GLY A 83 -21.94 -28.49 0.56
C GLY A 83 -20.63 -27.95 0.04
N SER A 84 -19.76 -28.87 -0.36
CA SER A 84 -18.53 -28.60 -1.13
C SER A 84 -18.85 -27.90 -2.45
N ALA A 85 -18.05 -26.89 -2.82
CA ALA A 85 -17.46 -26.79 -4.16
C ALA A 85 -16.48 -25.61 -4.24
N SER A 86 -15.22 -25.90 -4.55
CA SER A 86 -14.32 -24.95 -5.22
C SER A 86 -14.59 -24.95 -6.72
N PRO A 87 -14.26 -23.85 -7.41
CA PRO A 87 -13.51 -24.04 -8.65
C PRO A 87 -12.30 -23.11 -8.73
N SER A 88 -11.18 -23.72 -9.11
CA SER A 88 -10.01 -23.06 -9.68
C SER A 88 -10.13 -23.05 -11.19
N PHE A 89 -9.93 -21.90 -11.83
CA PHE A 89 -9.25 -21.67 -13.13
C PHE A 89 -9.39 -20.16 -13.43
N GLY A 90 -8.51 -19.46 -14.14
CA GLY A 90 -7.30 -19.85 -14.83
C GLY A 90 -6.48 -18.59 -15.14
N SER A 91 -5.21 -18.81 -15.42
CA SER A 91 -4.24 -17.80 -15.87
C SER A 91 -4.66 -17.16 -17.19
N SER A 92 -4.36 -15.87 -17.35
CA SER A 92 -3.85 -15.31 -18.61
C SER A 92 -3.16 -13.99 -18.35
N ALA A 93 -1.85 -13.97 -18.59
CA ALA A 93 -1.05 -12.76 -18.74
C ALA A 93 -1.15 -12.29 -20.20
N PRO A 94 -1.36 -10.98 -20.46
CA PRO A 94 -0.96 -10.40 -21.72
C PRO A 94 0.47 -9.86 -21.62
N GLY A 95 1.27 -10.25 -22.61
CA GLY A 95 2.70 -9.98 -22.69
C GLY A 95 3.07 -8.52 -22.95
N SER A 96 4.35 -8.25 -22.69
CA SER A 96 5.04 -7.02 -23.07
C SER A 96 5.12 -6.85 -24.59
N PRO A 97 4.92 -5.62 -25.08
CA PRO A 97 5.69 -5.10 -26.20
C PRO A 97 6.86 -4.29 -25.63
N CYS A 98 8.07 -4.81 -25.84
CA CYS A 98 9.27 -3.98 -25.85
C CYS A 98 9.20 -3.15 -27.15
N SER A 99 9.18 -1.83 -27.06
CA SER A 99 9.45 -0.96 -28.20
C SER A 99 10.31 0.21 -27.73
N SER A 100 11.51 0.26 -28.32
CA SER A 100 12.42 1.38 -28.26
C SER A 100 11.98 2.39 -29.29
N GLU A 101 11.68 3.61 -28.86
CA GLU A 101 11.76 4.78 -29.70
C GLU A 101 12.36 5.94 -28.88
N GLU A 102 13.60 6.24 -29.25
CA GLU A 102 14.27 7.49 -28.97
C GLU A 102 13.42 8.61 -29.59
N SER A 103 12.71 9.34 -28.75
CA SER A 103 12.10 10.62 -29.08
C SER A 103 12.23 11.45 -27.83
N GLY A 104 12.70 12.69 -27.93
CA GLY A 104 13.04 13.55 -26.80
C GLY A 104 11.87 13.79 -25.86
N TYR A 105 11.65 12.86 -24.93
CA TYR A 105 10.69 12.99 -23.86
C TYR A 105 11.40 13.58 -22.65
N GLU A 106 10.94 14.78 -22.28
CA GLU A 106 10.89 15.29 -20.91
C GLU A 106 10.89 14.13 -19.91
N ALA A 107 11.69 14.23 -18.85
CA ALA A 107 11.92 13.16 -17.88
C ALA A 107 10.61 12.81 -17.13
N ALA A 108 9.72 12.10 -17.83
CA ALA A 108 8.44 11.68 -17.34
C ALA A 108 8.71 10.72 -16.20
N LEU A 109 8.28 11.12 -15.00
CA LEU A 109 8.29 10.28 -13.81
C LEU A 109 7.78 8.89 -14.17
N SER A 110 8.50 7.86 -13.73
CA SER A 110 8.08 6.46 -13.86
C SER A 110 6.67 6.31 -13.27
N PRO A 111 5.83 5.40 -13.77
CA PRO A 111 4.54 5.09 -13.15
C PRO A 111 4.66 4.92 -11.62
N ASP A 112 5.65 4.14 -11.16
CA ASP A 112 5.91 3.94 -9.74
C ASP A 112 6.20 5.24 -8.96
N GLU A 113 6.89 6.21 -9.58
CA GLU A 113 7.20 7.48 -8.93
C GLU A 113 5.96 8.37 -8.80
N ARG A 114 5.01 8.26 -9.73
CA ARG A 114 3.73 8.97 -9.69
C ARG A 114 2.84 8.41 -8.58
N ASP A 115 2.71 7.09 -8.51
CA ASP A 115 1.93 6.41 -7.48
C ASP A 115 2.48 6.71 -6.08
N LEU A 116 3.81 6.72 -5.93
CA LEU A 116 4.45 7.08 -4.67
C LEU A 116 4.23 8.55 -4.30
N LEU A 117 4.25 9.47 -5.26
CA LEU A 117 3.93 10.87 -5.02
C LEU A 117 2.47 11.04 -4.57
N GLU A 118 1.54 10.37 -5.25
CA GLU A 118 0.12 10.35 -4.87
C GLU A 118 -0.06 9.85 -3.45
N LEU A 119 0.54 8.70 -3.10
CA LEU A 119 0.47 8.13 -1.77
C LEU A 119 1.03 9.10 -0.71
N THR A 120 2.18 9.73 -0.98
CA THR A 120 2.77 10.70 -0.04
C THR A 120 1.93 11.96 0.12
N GLY A 121 1.30 12.44 -0.96
CA GLY A 121 0.40 13.58 -0.92
C GLY A 121 -0.87 13.26 -0.15
N TRP A 122 -1.48 12.11 -0.41
CA TRP A 122 -2.67 11.64 0.28
C TRP A 122 -2.45 11.48 1.79
N LEU A 123 -1.33 10.86 2.19
CA LEU A 123 -0.96 10.74 3.61
C LEU A 123 -0.66 12.09 4.28
N GLY A 124 -0.27 13.12 3.52
CA GLY A 124 0.02 14.45 4.05
C GLY A 124 -1.18 15.39 4.11
N ALA A 125 -2.30 15.04 3.48
CA ALA A 125 -3.50 15.87 3.43
C ALA A 125 -4.40 15.73 4.68
N TYR A 126 -4.15 14.72 5.51
CA TYR A 126 -4.83 14.45 6.77
C TYR A 126 -3.81 14.45 7.91
#